data_AF-A0A7X7H1E2-F1
#
_entry.id   AF-A0A7X7H1E2-F1
#
_cell.length_a   1.000
_cell.length_b   1.000
_cell.length_c   1.000
_cell.angle_alpha   90.00
_cell.angle_beta   90.00
_cell.angle_gamma   90.00
#
_symmetry.space_group_name_H-M   'P 1'
#
loop_
_entity.id
_entity.type
_entity.pdbx_description
1 polymer ?
#
loop_
_entity_poly.entity_id
_entity_poly.type
_entity_poly.pdbx_seq_one_letter_code
_entity_poly.pdbx_strand_id
1 'polypeptide(L)'
;MKIIQGHTGKATIRIKKERKELLSKYATASVFLYGVLSVDEFVDVFNHYEEIKTDSNETTLALQRFTKTNDVEYSIFEGMISGPAFQPDFDEYEEVVTSIRADQKRKPRYLPEKEEFLRYETGYYFEPEKPYSDLKTYILKNCLTLRGEGLHGVDGDLMDLREMVHNGYDLGECLRYFINSDYIFNDIDDVDRFTGLLVNAINNTRIYENNGFSPVQISEQFKRPGLKLLSKEPFNTQSLPKVGRNDPCPCGSGLKYKKCHGR
;
A
#
# COMPACT_ATOMS: atom_id res chain seq x y z
N MET A 1 -13.76 33.23 -54.12
CA MET A 1 -13.11 33.40 -52.80
C MET A 1 -12.65 32.03 -52.33
N LYS A 2 -11.33 31.79 -52.25
CA LYS A 2 -10.76 30.56 -51.67
C LYS A 2 -10.72 30.74 -50.15
N ILE A 3 -11.46 29.92 -49.42
CA ILE A 3 -11.36 29.85 -47.96
C ILE A 3 -10.20 28.93 -47.63
N ILE A 4 -9.15 29.50 -47.05
CA ILE A 4 -7.96 28.79 -46.58
C ILE A 4 -8.34 28.13 -45.26
N GLN A 5 -8.57 26.82 -45.25
CA GLN A 5 -8.65 26.04 -44.01
C GLN A 5 -7.21 25.84 -43.48
N GLY A 6 -6.86 26.63 -42.48
CA GLY A 6 -5.62 26.50 -41.72
C GLY A 6 -5.56 25.14 -41.03
N HIS A 7 -4.76 24.23 -41.60
CA HIS A 7 -4.30 23.06 -40.88
C HIS A 7 -3.26 23.51 -39.86
N THR A 8 -3.64 23.62 -38.59
CA THR A 8 -2.69 23.73 -37.48
C THR A 8 -2.00 22.37 -37.33
N GLY A 9 -0.85 22.22 -37.99
CA GLY A 9 0.02 21.06 -37.79
C GLY A 9 0.44 20.99 -36.33
N LYS A 10 -0.04 19.98 -35.59
CA LYS A 10 0.55 19.62 -34.29
C LYS A 10 2.01 19.25 -34.55
N ALA A 11 2.94 20.07 -34.06
CA ALA A 11 4.36 19.77 -34.14
C ALA A 11 4.61 18.38 -33.54
N THR A 12 5.09 17.45 -34.36
CA THR A 12 5.42 16.09 -33.92
C THR A 12 6.71 16.14 -33.11
N ILE A 13 6.59 16.22 -31.79
CA ILE A 13 7.76 16.14 -30.90
C ILE A 13 8.40 14.76 -31.06
N ARG A 14 9.65 14.74 -31.52
CA ARG A 14 10.45 13.51 -31.65
C ARG A 14 11.24 13.29 -30.37
N ILE A 15 10.68 12.49 -29.46
CA ILE A 15 11.35 12.07 -28.23
C ILE A 15 12.28 10.90 -28.55
N LYS A 16 13.55 10.99 -28.11
CA LYS A 16 14.57 9.93 -28.27
C LYS A 16 14.14 8.64 -27.56
N LYS A 17 14.64 7.48 -28.02
CA LYS A 17 14.23 6.17 -27.48
C LYS A 17 14.63 6.04 -26.01
N GLU A 18 15.87 6.37 -25.69
CA GLU A 18 16.46 6.28 -24.35
C GLU A 18 15.72 7.15 -23.35
N ARG A 19 15.25 8.32 -23.79
CA ARG A 19 14.45 9.24 -22.95
C ARG A 19 13.09 8.65 -22.60
N LYS A 20 12.44 7.96 -23.53
CA LYS A 20 11.17 7.30 -23.26
C LYS A 20 11.34 6.08 -22.36
N GLU A 21 12.40 5.28 -22.58
CA GLU A 21 12.72 4.14 -21.71
C GLU A 21 12.98 4.61 -20.28
N LEU A 22 13.70 5.73 -20.12
CA LEU A 22 13.90 6.34 -18.81
C LEU A 22 12.58 6.78 -18.16
N LEU A 23 11.73 7.53 -18.87
CA LEU A 23 10.41 7.94 -18.36
C LEU A 23 9.56 6.71 -18.00
N SER A 24 9.58 5.67 -18.83
CA SER A 24 8.85 4.41 -18.60
C SER A 24 9.34 3.69 -17.34
N LYS A 25 10.67 3.61 -17.13
CA LYS A 25 11.27 3.04 -15.92
C LYS A 25 10.76 3.72 -14.65
N TYR A 26 10.74 5.06 -14.66
CA TYR A 26 10.23 5.85 -13.55
C TYR A 26 8.73 5.70 -13.37
N ALA A 27 7.97 5.57 -14.46
CA ALA A 27 6.52 5.38 -14.40
C ALA A 27 6.19 4.03 -13.75
N THR A 28 6.88 2.96 -14.16
CA THR A 28 6.77 1.63 -13.53
C THR A 28 7.10 1.69 -12.04
N ALA A 29 8.26 2.26 -11.66
CA ALA A 29 8.62 2.40 -10.25
C ALA A 29 7.59 3.24 -9.45
N SER A 30 7.04 4.29 -10.06
CA SER A 30 6.01 5.14 -9.45
C SER A 30 4.73 4.37 -9.18
N VAL A 31 4.25 3.57 -10.13
CA VAL A 31 2.99 2.85 -9.94
C VAL A 31 3.11 1.69 -8.95
N PHE A 32 4.28 1.04 -8.86
CA PHE A 32 4.52 0.03 -7.82
C PHE A 32 4.73 0.62 -6.42
N LEU A 33 5.12 1.89 -6.29
CA LEU A 33 5.25 2.53 -4.98
C LEU A 33 3.99 3.28 -4.55
N TYR A 34 3.25 3.86 -5.50
CA TYR A 34 2.15 4.78 -5.23
C TYR A 34 0.78 4.29 -5.72
N GLY A 35 0.73 3.23 -6.53
CA GLY A 35 -0.49 2.66 -7.11
C GLY A 35 -1.01 3.49 -8.28
N VAL A 36 -1.34 4.75 -8.00
CA VAL A 36 -1.88 5.71 -8.97
C VAL A 36 -1.42 7.14 -8.66
N LEU A 37 -1.13 7.90 -9.70
CA LEU A 37 -0.73 9.31 -9.62
C LEU A 37 -1.10 10.07 -10.89
N SER A 38 -1.28 11.38 -10.81
CA SER A 38 -1.48 12.19 -12.03
C SER A 38 -0.18 12.32 -12.81
N VAL A 39 -0.28 12.66 -14.10
CA VAL A 39 0.89 12.99 -14.93
C VAL A 39 1.71 14.12 -14.32
N ASP A 40 1.06 15.16 -13.76
CA ASP A 40 1.77 16.28 -13.14
C ASP A 40 2.53 15.84 -11.88
N GLU A 41 1.94 14.99 -11.05
CA GLU A 41 2.63 14.43 -9.87
C GLU A 41 3.80 13.53 -10.27
N PHE A 42 3.66 12.77 -11.37
CA PHE A 42 4.76 12.00 -11.92
C PHE A 42 5.89 12.91 -12.39
N VAL A 43 5.57 14.02 -13.06
CA VAL A 43 6.56 15.02 -13.48
C VAL A 43 7.33 15.53 -12.27
N ASP A 44 6.65 15.83 -11.16
CA ASP A 44 7.31 16.23 -9.90
C ASP A 44 8.25 15.15 -9.36
N VAL A 45 7.82 13.88 -9.34
CA VAL A 45 8.65 12.74 -8.91
C VAL A 45 9.88 12.59 -9.81
N PHE A 46 9.70 12.57 -11.13
CA PHE A 46 10.79 12.44 -12.09
C PHE A 46 11.79 13.60 -11.95
N ASN A 47 11.25 14.82 -11.85
CA ASN A 47 12.04 16.04 -11.70
C ASN A 47 12.72 16.14 -10.34
N HIS A 48 12.28 15.41 -9.32
CA HIS A 48 13.02 15.32 -8.06
C HIS A 48 14.36 14.58 -8.25
N TYR A 49 14.38 13.50 -9.05
CA TYR A 49 15.54 12.61 -9.20
C TYR A 49 16.46 12.88 -10.39
N GLU A 50 15.96 13.52 -11.45
CA GLU A 50 16.69 13.72 -12.70
C GLU A 50 17.11 15.18 -12.88
N GLU A 51 18.33 15.40 -13.35
CA GLU A 51 18.81 16.76 -13.68
C GLU A 51 18.08 17.33 -14.89
N ILE A 52 17.92 16.49 -15.94
CA ILE A 52 17.19 16.84 -17.16
C ILE A 52 15.70 16.63 -16.93
N LYS A 53 15.02 17.73 -16.58
CA LYS A 53 13.60 17.75 -16.24
C LYS A 53 12.71 17.35 -17.43
N THR A 54 11.51 16.88 -17.11
CA THR A 54 10.42 16.63 -18.06
C THR A 54 9.23 17.56 -17.77
N ASP A 55 8.24 17.53 -18.65
CA ASP A 55 6.96 18.19 -18.51
C ASP A 55 5.80 17.23 -18.85
N SER A 56 4.57 17.65 -18.55
CA SER A 56 3.38 16.81 -18.71
C SER A 56 3.12 16.42 -20.17
N ASN A 57 3.51 17.26 -21.14
CA ASN A 57 3.32 16.99 -22.56
C ASN A 57 4.36 15.97 -23.08
N GLU A 58 5.65 16.13 -22.75
CA GLU A 58 6.68 15.13 -23.04
C GLU A 58 6.30 13.78 -22.42
N THR A 59 5.95 13.79 -21.13
CA THR A 59 5.57 12.58 -20.37
C THR A 59 4.40 11.85 -21.04
N THR A 60 3.28 12.56 -21.28
CA THR A 60 2.09 11.96 -21.88
C THR A 60 2.42 11.34 -23.25
N LEU A 61 3.14 12.07 -24.10
CA LEU A 61 3.51 11.58 -25.44
C LEU A 61 4.50 10.42 -25.41
N ALA A 62 5.42 10.41 -24.45
CA ALA A 62 6.40 9.34 -24.29
C ALA A 62 5.73 8.04 -23.85
N LEU A 63 4.96 8.11 -22.77
CA LEU A 63 4.40 6.94 -22.10
C LEU A 63 3.21 6.32 -22.88
N GLN A 64 2.31 7.14 -23.46
CA GLN A 64 1.19 6.62 -24.30
C GLN A 64 1.63 5.82 -25.52
N ARG A 65 2.88 5.99 -25.98
CA ARG A 65 3.42 5.18 -27.08
C ARG A 65 3.93 3.82 -26.60
N PHE A 66 4.38 3.72 -25.35
CA PHE A 66 4.85 2.49 -24.74
C PHE A 66 3.71 1.58 -24.30
N THR A 67 2.59 2.14 -23.84
CA THR A 67 1.41 1.33 -23.51
C THR A 67 0.88 0.55 -24.72
N LYS A 68 1.08 1.05 -25.95
CA LYS A 68 0.66 0.37 -27.19
C LYS A 68 1.50 -0.86 -27.55
N THR A 69 2.66 -1.05 -26.93
CA THR A 69 3.52 -2.21 -27.18
C THR A 69 3.32 -3.33 -26.14
N ASN A 70 2.43 -3.14 -25.16
CA ASN A 70 2.08 -4.09 -24.09
C ASN A 70 3.25 -4.59 -23.20
N ASP A 71 4.41 -3.94 -23.25
CA ASP A 71 5.62 -4.29 -22.48
C ASP A 71 5.81 -3.38 -21.24
N VAL A 72 4.72 -2.84 -20.67
CA VAL A 72 4.78 -1.95 -19.51
C VAL A 72 3.73 -2.30 -18.47
N GLU A 73 4.08 -2.09 -17.21
CA GLU A 73 3.24 -2.39 -16.04
C GLU A 73 2.32 -1.23 -15.63
N TYR A 74 2.30 -0.14 -16.41
CA TYR A 74 1.46 1.03 -16.14
C TYR A 74 0.48 1.30 -17.28
N SER A 75 -0.65 1.89 -16.92
CA SER A 75 -1.66 2.42 -17.82
C SER A 75 -1.71 3.95 -17.74
N ILE A 76 -2.15 4.58 -18.83
CA ILE A 76 -2.40 6.03 -18.87
C ILE A 76 -3.79 6.30 -19.41
N PHE A 77 -4.64 6.86 -18.56
CA PHE A 77 -6.02 7.17 -18.89
C PHE A 77 -6.42 8.48 -18.20
N GLU A 78 -7.03 9.40 -18.95
CA GLU A 78 -7.52 10.70 -18.45
C GLU A 78 -6.51 11.51 -17.59
N GLY A 79 -5.22 11.43 -17.92
CA GLY A 79 -4.17 12.16 -17.19
C GLY A 79 -3.72 11.48 -15.89
N MET A 80 -4.20 10.28 -15.61
CA MET A 80 -3.75 9.40 -14.53
C MET A 80 -2.80 8.34 -15.07
N ILE A 81 -1.77 8.04 -14.30
CA ILE A 81 -0.85 6.91 -14.48
C ILE A 81 -1.17 5.90 -13.39
N SER A 82 -1.50 4.66 -13.76
CA SER A 82 -2.00 3.66 -12.82
C SER A 82 -1.31 2.31 -13.00
N GLY A 83 -1.08 1.60 -11.91
CA GLY A 83 -0.39 0.30 -11.89
C GLY A 83 -1.31 -0.90 -12.12
N PRO A 84 -0.78 -2.13 -12.02
CA PRO A 84 -1.53 -3.37 -12.30
C PRO A 84 -2.80 -3.55 -11.45
N ALA A 85 -2.81 -3.04 -10.21
CA ALA A 85 -3.98 -3.08 -9.32
C ALA A 85 -5.12 -2.13 -9.76
N PHE A 86 -4.86 -1.18 -10.67
CA PHE A 86 -5.78 -0.12 -11.07
C PHE A 86 -5.82 0.01 -12.59
N GLN A 87 -6.51 -0.90 -13.27
CA GLN A 87 -6.57 -0.92 -14.73
C GLN A 87 -7.86 -0.28 -15.28
N PRO A 88 -7.78 0.58 -16.31
CA PRO A 88 -8.96 1.22 -16.93
C PRO A 88 -10.00 0.24 -17.49
N ASP A 89 -9.60 -0.99 -17.80
CA ASP A 89 -10.50 -2.02 -18.34
C ASP A 89 -11.35 -2.71 -17.26
N PHE A 90 -11.16 -2.37 -15.97
CA PHE A 90 -12.01 -2.87 -14.89
C PHE A 90 -13.25 -2.00 -14.72
N ASP A 91 -14.42 -2.64 -14.54
CA ASP A 91 -15.72 -1.96 -14.44
C ASP A 91 -15.77 -0.92 -13.31
N GLU A 92 -15.00 -1.13 -12.23
CA GLU A 92 -14.96 -0.28 -11.04
C GLU A 92 -13.80 0.74 -11.06
N TYR A 93 -13.07 0.88 -12.18
CA TYR A 93 -11.84 1.70 -12.26
C TYR A 93 -12.03 3.12 -11.73
N GLU A 94 -13.05 3.84 -12.22
CA GLU A 94 -13.28 5.23 -11.83
C GLU A 94 -13.58 5.37 -10.33
N GLU A 95 -14.35 4.44 -9.76
CA GLU A 95 -14.69 4.43 -8.33
C GLU A 95 -13.46 4.16 -7.46
N VAL A 96 -12.69 3.11 -7.79
CA VAL A 96 -11.49 2.74 -7.05
C VAL A 96 -10.43 3.83 -7.12
N VAL A 97 -10.16 4.37 -8.32
CA VAL A 97 -9.20 5.47 -8.48
C VAL A 97 -9.69 6.73 -7.75
N THR A 98 -10.98 7.05 -7.81
CA THR A 98 -11.51 8.21 -7.06
C THR A 98 -11.33 8.04 -5.55
N SER A 99 -11.60 6.85 -5.02
CA SER A 99 -11.47 6.53 -3.60
C SER A 99 -10.02 6.68 -3.13
N ILE A 100 -9.07 6.00 -3.77
CA ILE A 100 -7.66 6.04 -3.37
C ILE A 100 -7.05 7.43 -3.52
N ARG A 101 -7.44 8.18 -4.56
CA ARG A 101 -7.00 9.57 -4.76
C ARG A 101 -7.56 10.51 -3.69
N ALA A 102 -8.75 10.24 -3.17
CA ALA A 102 -9.29 10.99 -2.03
C ALA A 102 -8.43 10.79 -0.77
N ASP A 103 -7.97 9.57 -0.51
CA ASP A 103 -7.10 9.26 0.63
C ASP A 103 -5.70 9.87 0.49
N GLN A 104 -5.18 9.98 -0.73
CA GLN A 104 -3.85 10.54 -1.02
C GLN A 104 -3.81 12.08 -0.93
N LYS A 105 -4.92 12.79 -1.20
CA LYS A 105 -4.99 14.25 -1.48
C LYS A 105 -4.37 15.20 -0.43
N ARG A 106 -4.07 14.74 0.78
CA ARG A 106 -3.51 15.56 1.87
C ARG A 106 -2.27 14.97 2.52
N LYS A 107 -1.69 13.94 1.89
CA LYS A 107 -0.50 13.24 2.40
C LYS A 107 0.67 13.57 1.47
N PRO A 108 1.88 13.82 2.01
CA PRO A 108 3.08 13.97 1.21
C PRO A 108 3.38 12.67 0.50
N ARG A 109 4.22 12.74 -0.52
CA ARG A 109 4.71 11.56 -1.24
C ARG A 109 6.01 11.08 -0.62
N TYR A 110 6.12 9.78 -0.39
CA TYR A 110 7.38 9.18 0.05
C TYR A 110 8.37 9.21 -1.11
N LEU A 111 9.44 9.98 -0.98
CA LEU A 111 10.52 10.09 -1.97
C LEU A 111 11.79 9.50 -1.34
N PRO A 112 12.09 8.20 -1.54
CA PRO A 112 13.33 7.61 -1.05
C PRO A 112 14.54 8.09 -1.84
N GLU A 113 15.74 7.63 -1.48
CA GLU A 113 16.92 7.78 -2.33
C GLU A 113 16.67 7.17 -3.72
N LYS A 114 17.29 7.74 -4.75
CA LYS A 114 17.05 7.38 -6.17
C LYS A 114 17.28 5.90 -6.43
N GLU A 115 18.33 5.33 -5.86
CA GLU A 115 18.68 3.92 -5.99
C GLU A 115 17.60 3.01 -5.40
N GLU A 116 17.03 3.38 -4.24
CA GLU A 116 15.91 2.67 -3.62
C GLU A 116 14.64 2.81 -4.45
N PHE A 117 14.30 4.03 -4.88
CA PHE A 117 13.14 4.29 -5.74
C PHE A 117 13.14 3.40 -6.99
N LEU A 118 14.28 3.30 -7.67
CA LEU A 118 14.38 2.54 -8.92
C LEU A 118 14.34 1.01 -8.72
N ARG A 119 14.40 0.48 -7.49
CA ARG A 119 14.19 -0.96 -7.25
C ARG A 119 12.74 -1.38 -7.49
N TYR A 120 11.79 -0.47 -7.29
CA TYR A 120 10.36 -0.71 -7.53
C TYR A 120 10.03 -0.98 -9.00
N GLU A 121 10.92 -0.66 -9.95
CA GLU A 121 10.69 -0.94 -11.36
C GLU A 121 10.54 -2.44 -11.66
N THR A 122 11.12 -3.30 -10.83
CA THR A 122 10.99 -4.76 -11.00
C THR A 122 9.60 -5.29 -10.66
N GLY A 123 8.76 -4.55 -9.94
CA GLY A 123 7.49 -5.02 -9.39
C GLY A 123 7.61 -6.04 -8.25
N TYR A 124 8.76 -6.71 -8.12
CA TYR A 124 9.03 -7.70 -7.07
C TYR A 124 9.81 -7.13 -5.89
N TYR A 125 10.25 -5.87 -5.95
CA TYR A 125 10.91 -5.25 -4.81
C TYR A 125 9.91 -4.94 -3.71
N PHE A 126 10.26 -5.35 -2.49
CA PHE A 126 9.47 -5.05 -1.32
C PHE A 126 10.34 -4.76 -0.10
N GLU A 127 9.79 -3.92 0.76
CA GLU A 127 10.30 -3.63 2.09
C GLU A 127 9.11 -3.34 3.02
N PRO A 128 9.26 -3.53 4.34
CA PRO A 128 10.43 -4.03 5.05
C PRO A 128 10.51 -5.56 5.09
N GLU A 129 11.71 -6.08 5.38
CA GLU A 129 11.96 -7.52 5.53
C GLU A 129 11.69 -8.02 6.96
N LYS A 130 12.11 -7.26 7.97
CA LYS A 130 12.13 -7.73 9.37
C LYS A 130 10.75 -8.13 9.92
N PRO A 131 9.67 -7.32 9.80
CA PRO A 131 8.37 -7.70 10.33
C PRO A 131 7.83 -9.03 9.76
N TYR A 132 8.10 -9.29 8.48
CA TYR A 132 7.70 -10.52 7.81
C TYR A 132 8.57 -11.70 8.23
N SER A 133 9.88 -11.48 8.42
CA SER A 133 10.78 -12.51 8.96
C SER A 133 10.42 -12.91 10.39
N ASP A 134 10.07 -11.94 11.24
CA ASP A 134 9.61 -12.20 12.61
C ASP A 134 8.30 -13.02 12.60
N LEU A 135 7.35 -12.65 11.74
CA LEU A 135 6.09 -13.38 11.55
C LEU A 135 6.32 -14.80 11.03
N LYS A 136 7.15 -14.98 9.98
CA LYS A 136 7.56 -16.29 9.45
C LYS A 136 8.13 -17.18 10.55
N THR A 137 9.08 -16.63 11.32
CA THR A 137 9.76 -17.35 12.39
C THR A 137 8.76 -17.84 13.43
N TYR A 138 7.79 -16.99 13.81
CA TYR A 138 6.75 -17.36 14.75
C TYR A 138 5.85 -18.47 14.21
N ILE A 139 5.39 -18.36 12.96
CA ILE A 139 4.55 -19.36 12.30
C ILE A 139 5.22 -20.74 12.32
N LEU A 140 6.47 -20.80 11.86
CA LEU A 140 7.21 -22.07 11.73
C LEU A 140 7.57 -22.66 13.09
N LYS A 141 8.00 -21.82 14.05
CA LYS A 141 8.42 -22.29 15.37
C LYS A 141 7.26 -22.88 16.18
N ASN A 142 6.05 -22.35 16.01
CA ASN A 142 4.86 -22.83 16.72
C ASN A 142 4.01 -23.79 15.89
N CYS A 143 4.49 -24.23 14.71
CA CYS A 143 3.81 -25.17 13.84
C CYS A 143 2.35 -24.78 13.54
N LEU A 144 2.09 -23.49 13.30
CA LEU A 144 0.72 -23.00 13.07
C LEU A 144 0.11 -23.51 11.77
N THR A 145 0.91 -24.07 10.87
CA THR A 145 0.47 -24.74 9.64
C THR A 145 1.37 -25.93 9.35
N LEU A 146 0.85 -26.89 8.58
CA LEU A 146 1.63 -28.03 8.06
C LEU A 146 2.40 -27.67 6.79
N ARG A 147 2.08 -26.53 6.17
CA ARG A 147 2.73 -26.04 4.96
C ARG A 147 4.06 -25.42 5.38
N GLY A 148 5.18 -26.08 5.08
CA GLY A 148 6.52 -25.65 5.49
C GLY A 148 7.00 -24.37 4.80
N GLU A 149 8.32 -24.22 4.63
CA GLU A 149 8.89 -23.09 3.88
C GLU A 149 8.70 -23.20 2.36
N GLY A 150 8.91 -22.09 1.65
CA GLY A 150 8.88 -22.01 0.20
C GLY A 150 7.63 -21.35 -0.37
N LEU A 151 7.63 -21.16 -1.70
CA LEU A 151 6.60 -20.43 -2.43
C LEU A 151 5.19 -21.03 -2.28
N HIS A 152 5.08 -22.33 -2.05
CA HIS A 152 3.81 -23.03 -1.82
C HIS A 152 3.50 -23.25 -0.33
N GLY A 153 4.24 -22.59 0.56
CA GLY A 153 4.06 -22.63 1.99
C GLY A 153 4.11 -21.23 2.59
N VAL A 154 4.74 -21.08 3.75
CA VAL A 154 4.72 -19.83 4.53
C VAL A 154 5.32 -18.65 3.76
N ASP A 155 6.30 -18.85 2.88
CA ASP A 155 6.86 -17.73 2.11
C ASP A 155 5.85 -17.18 1.09
N GLY A 156 5.07 -18.05 0.44
CA GLY A 156 3.97 -17.65 -0.42
C GLY A 156 2.89 -16.88 0.35
N ASP A 157 2.49 -17.40 1.52
CA ASP A 157 1.48 -16.74 2.36
C ASP A 157 1.90 -15.33 2.78
N LEU A 158 3.20 -15.12 3.03
CA LEU A 158 3.73 -13.83 3.41
C LEU A 158 3.90 -12.88 2.22
N MET A 159 4.08 -13.42 1.01
CA MET A 159 4.01 -12.64 -0.23
C MET A 159 2.57 -12.16 -0.47
N ASP A 160 1.59 -13.07 -0.36
CA ASP A 160 0.17 -12.74 -0.49
C ASP A 160 -0.27 -11.71 0.56
N LEU A 161 0.08 -11.93 1.83
CA LEU A 161 -0.18 -10.95 2.90
C LEU A 161 0.40 -9.57 2.53
N ARG A 162 1.61 -9.53 1.99
CA ARG A 162 2.23 -8.27 1.62
C ARG A 162 1.47 -7.56 0.51
N GLU A 163 1.09 -8.30 -0.53
CA GLU A 163 0.29 -7.76 -1.64
C GLU A 163 -1.07 -7.26 -1.14
N MET A 164 -1.76 -8.03 -0.29
CA MET A 164 -3.01 -7.62 0.34
C MET A 164 -2.84 -6.29 1.09
N VAL A 165 -1.85 -6.19 1.98
CA VAL A 165 -1.62 -4.96 2.74
C VAL A 165 -1.28 -3.78 1.82
N HIS A 166 -0.43 -4.02 0.82
CA HIS A 166 -0.03 -2.99 -0.12
C HIS A 166 -1.20 -2.40 -0.90
N ASN A 167 -2.19 -3.26 -1.22
CA ASN A 167 -3.46 -2.92 -1.86
C ASN A 167 -4.55 -2.44 -0.87
N GLY A 168 -4.22 -2.17 0.39
CA GLY A 168 -5.13 -1.51 1.34
C GLY A 168 -6.07 -2.42 2.12
N TYR A 169 -5.89 -3.74 2.07
CA TYR A 169 -6.73 -4.68 2.83
C TYR A 169 -6.59 -4.48 4.34
N ASP A 170 -7.68 -4.66 5.07
CA ASP A 170 -7.68 -4.43 6.51
C ASP A 170 -7.16 -5.63 7.34
N LEU A 171 -6.95 -5.42 8.64
CA LEU A 171 -6.46 -6.46 9.55
C LEU A 171 -7.39 -7.70 9.58
N GLY A 172 -8.70 -7.49 9.54
CA GLY A 172 -9.68 -8.57 9.58
C GLY A 172 -9.62 -9.42 8.32
N GLU A 173 -9.45 -8.80 7.16
CA GLU A 173 -9.24 -9.49 5.89
C GLU A 173 -7.93 -10.27 5.86
N CYS A 174 -6.84 -9.66 6.33
CA CYS A 174 -5.54 -10.32 6.44
C CYS A 174 -5.60 -11.52 7.41
N LEU A 175 -6.24 -11.37 8.57
CA LEU A 175 -6.40 -12.46 9.53
C LEU A 175 -7.24 -13.61 8.95
N ARG A 176 -8.33 -13.25 8.24
CA ARG A 176 -9.21 -14.22 7.59
C ARG A 176 -8.48 -15.03 6.50
N TYR A 177 -7.54 -14.42 5.77
CA TYR A 177 -6.69 -15.16 4.83
C TYR A 177 -5.98 -16.32 5.52
N PHE A 178 -5.30 -16.09 6.65
CA PHE A 178 -4.57 -17.15 7.35
C PHE A 178 -5.50 -18.24 7.89
N ILE A 179 -6.64 -17.85 8.46
CA ILE A 179 -7.66 -18.80 8.95
C ILE A 179 -8.16 -19.71 7.81
N ASN A 180 -8.37 -19.14 6.62
CA ASN A 180 -8.82 -19.90 5.45
C ASN A 180 -7.71 -20.73 4.80
N SER A 181 -6.45 -20.43 5.12
CA SER A 181 -5.25 -21.07 4.60
C SER A 181 -4.71 -22.18 5.53
N ASP A 182 -5.60 -22.84 6.27
CA ASP A 182 -5.32 -23.96 7.18
C ASP A 182 -4.33 -23.64 8.31
N TYR A 183 -4.31 -22.39 8.79
CA TYR A 183 -3.59 -22.05 10.02
C TYR A 183 -4.41 -22.42 11.25
N ILE A 184 -3.80 -23.13 12.19
CA ILE A 184 -4.41 -23.62 13.42
C ILE A 184 -3.71 -22.95 14.60
N PHE A 185 -4.51 -22.35 15.48
CA PHE A 185 -4.06 -21.73 16.74
C PHE A 185 -4.53 -22.60 17.90
N ASN A 186 -3.63 -22.92 18.84
CA ASN A 186 -3.94 -23.88 19.91
C ASN A 186 -4.70 -23.22 21.07
N ASP A 187 -4.41 -21.96 21.34
CA ASP A 187 -5.01 -21.18 22.42
C ASP A 187 -5.08 -19.69 22.06
N ILE A 188 -5.60 -18.91 23.00
CA ILE A 188 -5.75 -17.46 22.84
C ILE A 188 -4.39 -16.73 22.82
N ASP A 189 -3.37 -17.27 23.50
CA ASP A 189 -2.05 -16.66 23.54
C ASP A 189 -1.38 -16.76 22.16
N ASP A 190 -1.59 -17.87 21.44
CA ASP A 190 -1.16 -18.05 20.06
C ASP A 190 -1.80 -17.00 19.13
N VAL A 191 -3.11 -16.78 19.27
CA VAL A 191 -3.87 -15.79 18.48
C VAL A 191 -3.38 -14.37 18.75
N ASP A 192 -3.20 -14.02 20.02
CA ASP A 192 -2.76 -12.67 20.43
C ASP A 192 -1.35 -12.37 19.92
N ARG A 193 -0.41 -13.31 20.08
CA ARG A 193 0.96 -13.17 19.59
C ARG A 193 1.03 -13.10 18.07
N PHE A 194 0.31 -13.97 17.38
CA PHE A 194 0.25 -13.94 15.91
C PHE A 194 -0.31 -12.62 15.41
N THR A 195 -1.43 -12.16 15.99
CA THR A 195 -2.08 -10.90 15.61
C THR A 195 -1.17 -9.71 15.89
N GLY A 196 -0.42 -9.71 17.00
CA GLY A 196 0.59 -8.69 17.27
C GLY A 196 1.67 -8.61 16.19
N LEU A 197 2.17 -9.76 15.71
CA LEU A 197 3.15 -9.81 14.62
C LEU A 197 2.55 -9.42 13.27
N LEU A 198 1.32 -9.84 13.00
CA LEU A 198 0.57 -9.47 11.79
C LEU A 198 0.35 -7.95 11.74
N VAL A 199 -0.13 -7.35 12.83
CA VAL A 199 -0.28 -5.89 12.96
C VAL A 199 1.05 -5.17 12.79
N ASN A 200 2.15 -5.73 13.30
CA ASN A 200 3.47 -5.16 13.10
C ASN A 200 3.89 -5.22 11.62
N ALA A 201 3.61 -6.30 10.89
CA ALA A 201 3.83 -6.37 9.45
C ALA A 201 2.99 -5.30 8.71
N ILE A 202 1.68 -5.27 8.96
CA ILE A 202 0.74 -4.34 8.32
C ILE A 202 1.18 -2.88 8.52
N ASN A 203 1.48 -2.48 9.76
CA ASN A 203 1.78 -1.08 10.07
C ASN A 203 3.12 -0.58 9.52
N ASN A 204 4.03 -1.50 9.18
CA ASN A 204 5.35 -1.15 8.63
C ASN A 204 5.41 -1.31 7.10
N THR A 205 4.39 -1.89 6.48
CA THR A 205 4.30 -2.00 5.01
C THR A 205 3.79 -0.70 4.39
N ARG A 206 4.39 -0.31 3.28
CA ARG A 206 3.98 0.86 2.51
C ARG A 206 2.65 0.59 1.82
N ILE A 207 1.78 1.58 1.77
CA ILE A 207 0.47 1.44 1.12
C ILE A 207 0.20 2.62 0.18
N TYR A 208 -0.61 2.38 -0.84
CA TYR A 208 -0.91 3.35 -1.88
C TYR A 208 -1.71 4.55 -1.35
N GLU A 209 -2.66 4.34 -0.45
CA GLU A 209 -3.48 5.37 0.20
C GLU A 209 -2.62 6.42 0.91
N ASN A 210 -1.40 6.04 1.30
CA ASN A 210 -0.43 6.86 2.00
C ASN A 210 0.69 7.39 1.09
N ASN A 211 0.51 7.38 -0.23
CA ASN A 211 1.53 7.81 -1.20
C ASN A 211 2.92 7.16 -0.95
N GLY A 212 2.93 5.84 -0.66
CA GLY A 212 4.16 5.07 -0.48
C GLY A 212 4.76 5.14 0.93
N PHE A 213 4.12 5.81 1.88
CA PHE A 213 4.47 5.69 3.30
C PHE A 213 3.77 4.49 3.95
N SER A 214 4.39 3.92 4.98
CA SER A 214 3.71 2.97 5.85
C SER A 214 2.80 3.68 6.86
N PRO A 215 1.78 2.99 7.42
CA PRO A 215 0.92 3.55 8.46
C PRO A 215 1.69 4.14 9.65
N VAL A 216 2.77 3.49 10.10
CA VAL A 216 3.59 4.00 11.21
C VAL A 216 4.29 5.32 10.84
N GLN A 217 4.83 5.44 9.62
CA GLN A 217 5.49 6.66 9.16
C GLN A 217 4.51 7.83 9.03
N ILE A 218 3.33 7.60 8.46
CA ILE A 218 2.27 8.62 8.41
C ILE A 218 1.85 9.01 9.83
N SER A 219 1.66 8.05 10.73
CA SER A 219 1.28 8.33 12.11
C SER A 219 2.34 9.20 12.83
N GLU A 220 3.62 8.92 12.61
CA GLU A 220 4.74 9.67 13.18
C GLU A 220 4.86 11.09 12.61
N GLN A 221 4.69 11.24 11.28
CA GLN A 221 4.75 12.54 10.60
C GLN A 221 3.52 13.40 10.88
N PHE A 222 2.34 12.78 10.98
CA PHE A 222 1.05 13.46 11.15
C PHE A 222 0.48 13.28 12.54
N LYS A 223 1.32 13.17 13.58
CA LYS A 223 0.88 13.07 14.99
C LYS A 223 -0.23 14.09 15.28
N ARG A 224 -1.47 13.62 15.20
CA ARG A 224 -2.62 14.31 15.80
C ARG A 224 -2.41 14.14 17.30
N PRO A 225 -2.33 15.21 18.10
CA PRO A 225 -2.31 15.08 19.54
C PRO A 225 -3.63 14.41 19.97
N GLY A 226 -3.64 13.08 20.13
CA GLY A 226 -4.84 12.35 20.55
C GLY A 226 -4.96 10.89 20.11
N LEU A 227 -4.33 10.46 19.01
CA LEU A 227 -4.29 9.02 18.67
C LEU A 227 -3.02 8.40 19.24
N LYS A 228 -3.15 7.68 20.35
CA LYS A 228 -2.11 6.74 20.78
C LYS A 228 -2.10 5.58 19.79
N LEU A 229 -1.05 5.52 18.97
CA LEU A 229 -0.57 4.27 18.39
C LEU A 229 -0.52 3.25 19.55
N LEU A 230 -1.08 2.04 19.37
CA LEU A 230 -1.00 0.98 20.38
C LEU A 230 0.47 0.88 20.82
N SER A 231 0.73 1.36 22.04
CA SER A 231 2.08 1.54 22.54
C SER A 231 2.77 0.18 22.60
N LYS A 232 4.07 0.13 22.28
CA LYS A 232 4.94 -1.04 22.44
C LYS A 232 5.06 -1.54 23.90
N GLU A 233 4.47 -0.83 24.84
CA GLU A 233 4.34 -1.28 26.22
C GLU A 233 3.33 -2.44 26.27
N PRO A 234 3.66 -3.59 26.88
CA PRO A 234 2.65 -4.61 27.17
C PRO A 234 1.50 -3.94 27.92
N PHE A 235 0.26 -4.18 27.49
CA PHE A 235 -0.92 -3.66 28.18
C PHE A 235 -0.86 -4.13 29.64
N ASN A 236 -0.46 -3.22 30.55
CA ASN A 236 -0.46 -3.51 31.97
C ASN A 236 -1.92 -3.48 32.45
N THR A 237 -2.58 -4.63 32.36
CA THR A 237 -3.95 -4.87 32.83
C THR A 237 -4.11 -4.63 34.34
N GLN A 238 -3.02 -4.45 35.09
CA GLN A 238 -3.07 -4.10 36.51
C GLN A 238 -3.47 -2.64 36.77
N SER A 239 -3.46 -1.78 35.75
CA SER A 239 -3.81 -0.35 35.88
C SER A 239 -5.23 0.00 35.44
N LEU A 240 -5.99 -0.96 34.90
CA LEU A 240 -7.41 -0.74 34.66
C LEU A 240 -8.13 -0.67 36.01
N PRO A 241 -8.89 0.40 36.31
CA PRO A 241 -9.66 0.46 37.53
C PRO A 241 -10.57 -0.77 37.58
N LYS A 242 -10.44 -1.58 38.64
CA LYS A 242 -11.27 -2.76 38.86
C LYS A 242 -12.73 -2.31 38.85
N VAL A 243 -13.45 -2.65 37.77
CA VAL A 243 -14.88 -2.38 37.66
C VAL A 243 -15.60 -3.12 38.78
N GLY A 244 -16.28 -2.37 39.64
CA GLY A 244 -17.07 -2.93 40.71
C GLY A 244 -18.21 -3.75 40.14
N ARG A 245 -18.56 -4.86 40.79
CA ARG A 245 -19.61 -5.79 40.37
C ARG A 245 -20.97 -5.09 40.09
N ASN A 246 -21.23 -3.95 40.72
CA ASN A 246 -22.45 -3.17 40.56
C ASN A 246 -22.32 -1.92 39.66
N ASP A 247 -21.13 -1.61 39.15
CA ASP A 247 -20.87 -0.43 38.30
C ASP A 247 -21.41 -0.66 36.88
N PRO A 248 -21.64 0.41 36.09
CA PRO A 248 -21.99 0.29 34.68
C PRO A 248 -20.96 -0.53 33.91
N CYS A 249 -21.42 -1.43 33.04
CA CYS A 249 -20.54 -2.29 32.27
C CYS A 249 -19.76 -1.46 31.24
N PRO A 250 -18.42 -1.58 31.17
CA PRO A 250 -17.60 -0.75 30.29
C PRO A 250 -17.80 -1.03 28.79
N CYS A 251 -18.53 -2.10 28.43
CA CYS A 251 -18.92 -2.38 27.04
C CYS A 251 -20.02 -1.45 26.50
N GLY A 252 -20.53 -0.51 27.30
CA GLY A 252 -21.55 0.46 26.86
C GLY A 252 -22.99 -0.08 26.82
N SER A 253 -23.25 -1.28 27.34
CA SER A 253 -24.59 -1.91 27.32
C SER A 253 -25.63 -1.24 28.22
N GLY A 254 -25.22 -0.31 29.09
CA GLY A 254 -26.09 0.30 30.11
C GLY A 254 -26.44 -0.63 31.29
N LEU A 255 -26.01 -1.89 31.27
CA LEU A 255 -26.23 -2.86 32.35
C LEU A 255 -25.14 -2.77 33.42
N LYS A 256 -25.46 -3.19 34.66
CA LYS A 256 -24.43 -3.38 35.71
C LYS A 256 -23.48 -4.51 35.32
N TYR A 257 -22.20 -4.41 35.67
CA TYR A 257 -21.15 -5.37 35.29
C TYR A 257 -21.56 -6.83 35.56
N LYS A 258 -22.08 -7.14 36.75
CA LYS A 258 -22.57 -8.50 37.10
C LYS A 258 -23.69 -9.07 36.24
N LYS A 259 -24.41 -8.23 35.53
CA LYS A 259 -25.52 -8.63 34.65
C LYS A 259 -25.08 -8.71 33.19
N CYS A 260 -23.83 -8.37 32.88
CA CYS A 260 -23.29 -8.33 31.53
C CYS A 260 -22.03 -9.21 31.45
N HIS A 261 -20.85 -8.66 31.73
CA HIS A 261 -19.56 -9.36 31.62
C HIS A 261 -19.04 -9.96 32.93
N GLY A 262 -19.67 -9.66 34.07
CA GLY A 262 -19.27 -10.13 35.40
C GLY A 262 -20.00 -11.40 35.87
N ARG A 263 -20.21 -12.37 34.97
CA ARG A 263 -20.73 -13.70 35.33
C ARG A 263 -19.68 -14.50 36.08
#